data_AF-A0A0K0EDS3-F1
#
_entry.id   AF-A0A0K0EDS3-F1
#
_cell.length_a   1.000
_cell.length_b   1.000
_cell.length_c   1.000
_cell.angle_alpha   90.00
_cell.angle_beta   90.00
_cell.angle_gamma   90.00
#
_symmetry.space_group_name_H-M   'P 1'
#
loop_
_entity.id
_entity.type
_entity.pdbx_description
1 polymer ?
#
loop_
_entity_poly.entity_id
_entity_poly.type
_entity_poly.pdbx_seq_one_letter_code
_entity_poly.pdbx_strand_id
1 'polypeptide(L)'
;MYLNILNIGNKFSHIKCSTFLINCSRFLSLNKVNESSTDPINDYFGLDKVADDVYKTRRIRTRISANIAYGGQIFTNAISAAEETVKSEMFPHSCHSYFIKMANDLSPIYFHVEKIRDGNSFATRFVKAMQNNDIVATAQVSFHKIESTPFTHQESMPVVSEPESLSNTVDYGESIISLIESGKKIIESKYINKLLHVLVSDRRHLFETRPVDPEQHFCLKKYNPPLKHFIWVKSLFPLGNNQKFHRAMINYISDSSLAPSGYLGHLSNGFIPSMVVSLDHNIYIHYDKLNAEDWMLYETYSTVANNSRVMTHGKFWSRDGILLASTVQECLVREYLKSKK
;
A
#
# COMPACT_ATOMS: atom_id res chain seq x y z
N MET A 1 -21.77 -10.65 -11.77
CA MET A 1 -23.05 -9.92 -11.95
C MET A 1 -22.71 -8.44 -12.01
N TYR A 2 -22.50 -7.89 -13.21
CA TYR A 2 -22.01 -6.51 -13.37
C TYR A 2 -23.12 -5.52 -13.03
N LEU A 3 -23.02 -4.85 -11.88
CA LEU A 3 -23.92 -3.76 -11.50
C LEU A 3 -23.78 -2.61 -12.52
N ASN A 4 -24.85 -2.36 -13.25
CA ASN A 4 -24.97 -1.29 -14.23
C ASN A 4 -25.05 0.07 -13.49
N ILE A 5 -23.89 0.65 -13.18
CA ILE A 5 -23.73 1.92 -12.44
C ILE A 5 -24.18 3.15 -13.26
N LEU A 6 -24.51 3.01 -14.55
CA LEU A 6 -24.92 4.13 -15.41
C LEU A 6 -26.32 4.71 -15.11
N ASN A 7 -27.12 4.11 -14.24
CA ASN A 7 -28.47 4.62 -13.91
C ASN A 7 -28.57 5.41 -12.60
N ILE A 8 -27.44 5.90 -12.08
CA ILE A 8 -27.39 6.72 -10.86
C ILE A 8 -27.88 8.17 -11.08
N GLY A 9 -28.07 8.63 -12.32
CA GLY A 9 -28.58 9.99 -12.55
C GLY A 9 -30.07 10.17 -12.16
N ASN A 10 -30.92 9.19 -12.45
CA ASN A 10 -32.38 9.37 -12.45
C ASN A 10 -33.10 8.85 -11.20
N LYS A 11 -32.46 8.07 -10.32
CA LYS A 11 -33.08 7.54 -9.09
C LYS A 11 -32.93 8.45 -7.85
N PHE A 12 -32.42 9.68 -8.02
CA PHE A 12 -31.76 10.40 -6.92
C PHE A 12 -32.35 11.78 -6.58
N SER A 13 -33.61 12.05 -6.96
CA SER A 13 -34.33 13.28 -6.61
C SER A 13 -34.52 13.50 -5.09
N HIS A 14 -34.33 12.47 -4.26
CA HIS A 14 -34.55 12.54 -2.81
C HIS A 14 -33.27 12.72 -1.96
N ILE A 15 -32.07 12.61 -2.55
CA ILE A 15 -30.81 12.85 -1.82
C ILE A 15 -30.50 14.35 -1.80
N LYS A 16 -30.61 15.00 -0.62
CA LYS A 16 -30.41 16.45 -0.44
C LYS A 16 -28.96 16.95 -0.64
N CYS A 17 -28.01 16.12 -1.05
CA CYS A 17 -26.61 16.52 -1.25
C CYS A 17 -26.13 16.18 -2.67
N SER A 18 -26.31 17.11 -3.61
CA SER A 18 -25.83 16.98 -5.01
C SER A 18 -24.32 16.73 -5.11
N THR A 19 -23.54 17.25 -4.15
CA THR A 19 -22.08 17.06 -4.07
C THR A 19 -21.69 15.60 -3.80
N PHE A 20 -22.48 14.86 -3.03
CA PHE A 20 -22.23 13.44 -2.75
C PHE A 20 -22.30 12.60 -4.04
N LEU A 21 -23.33 12.81 -4.86
CA LEU A 21 -23.56 12.04 -6.09
C LEU A 21 -22.51 12.33 -7.17
N ILE A 22 -22.14 13.60 -7.33
CA ILE A 22 -21.08 14.01 -8.25
C ILE A 22 -19.74 13.39 -7.82
N ASN A 23 -19.43 13.41 -6.52
CA ASN A 23 -18.21 12.78 -6.02
C ASN A 23 -18.26 11.26 -6.20
N CYS A 24 -19.34 10.58 -5.79
CA CYS A 24 -19.46 9.12 -5.97
C CYS A 24 -19.30 8.70 -7.43
N SER A 25 -20.02 9.34 -8.35
CA SER A 25 -19.92 9.03 -9.79
C SER A 25 -18.53 9.32 -10.36
N ARG A 26 -17.89 10.43 -9.99
CA ARG A 26 -16.52 10.76 -10.41
C ARG A 26 -15.49 9.77 -9.86
N PHE A 27 -15.56 9.45 -8.58
CA PHE A 27 -14.64 8.52 -7.94
C PHE A 27 -14.82 7.09 -8.48
N LEU A 28 -16.05 6.60 -8.59
CA LEU A 28 -16.34 5.26 -9.10
C LEU A 28 -16.14 5.12 -10.61
N SER A 29 -16.22 6.18 -11.40
CA SER A 29 -15.92 6.13 -12.84
C SER A 29 -14.42 5.97 -13.15
N LEU A 30 -13.54 6.35 -12.22
CA LEU A 30 -12.09 6.10 -12.31
C LEU A 30 -11.73 4.61 -12.26
N ASN A 31 -12.69 3.73 -11.96
CA ASN A 31 -12.56 2.27 -12.09
C ASN A 31 -12.34 1.79 -13.54
N LYS A 32 -12.67 2.62 -14.56
CA LYS A 32 -12.60 2.22 -15.98
C LYS A 32 -11.18 2.25 -16.58
N VAL A 33 -10.13 2.43 -15.79
CA VAL A 33 -8.77 2.21 -16.30
C VAL A 33 -8.69 0.73 -16.68
N ASN A 34 -8.68 0.48 -17.99
CA ASN A 34 -8.54 -0.82 -18.65
C ASN A 34 -7.36 -1.60 -18.06
N GLU A 35 -7.57 -2.34 -16.98
CA GLU A 35 -6.69 -3.43 -16.61
C GLU A 35 -7.08 -4.64 -17.47
N SER A 36 -6.92 -4.50 -18.79
CA SER A 36 -7.00 -5.58 -19.77
C SER A 36 -5.77 -6.51 -19.73
N SER A 37 -5.04 -6.48 -18.62
CA SER A 37 -3.88 -7.33 -18.42
C SER A 37 -4.33 -8.75 -18.10
N THR A 38 -3.76 -9.71 -18.82
CA THR A 38 -3.93 -11.14 -18.52
C THR A 38 -2.96 -11.61 -17.44
N ASP A 39 -1.95 -10.82 -17.09
CA ASP A 39 -0.96 -11.13 -16.05
C ASP A 39 -0.54 -9.85 -15.29
N PRO A 40 -1.41 -9.32 -14.40
CA PRO A 40 -1.12 -8.11 -13.64
C PRO A 40 0.14 -8.22 -12.76
N ILE A 41 0.43 -9.42 -12.25
CA ILE A 41 1.60 -9.66 -11.41
C ILE A 41 2.88 -9.37 -12.18
N ASN A 42 3.00 -9.91 -13.39
CA ASN A 42 4.18 -9.73 -14.22
C ASN A 42 4.23 -8.33 -14.88
N ASP A 43 3.09 -7.68 -15.06
CA ASP A 43 3.04 -6.28 -15.52
C ASP A 43 3.58 -5.29 -14.49
N TYR A 44 3.22 -5.46 -13.21
CA TYR A 44 3.59 -4.50 -12.16
C TYR A 44 4.87 -4.88 -11.42
N PHE A 45 5.12 -6.16 -11.17
CA PHE A 45 6.32 -6.64 -10.47
C PHE A 45 7.43 -7.11 -11.40
N GLY A 46 7.07 -7.52 -12.64
CA GLY A 46 8.04 -7.87 -13.65
C GLY A 46 8.81 -6.64 -14.15
N LEU A 47 10.08 -6.88 -14.48
CA LEU A 47 11.00 -5.87 -15.00
C LEU A 47 11.62 -6.37 -16.30
N ASP A 48 11.93 -5.44 -17.21
CA ASP A 48 12.74 -5.72 -18.39
C ASP A 48 14.18 -5.32 -18.12
N LYS A 49 15.13 -6.25 -18.31
CA LYS A 49 16.55 -5.92 -18.32
C LYS A 49 16.87 -5.16 -19.61
N VAL A 50 17.47 -3.97 -19.49
CA VAL A 50 17.82 -3.11 -20.64
C VAL A 50 19.33 -2.92 -20.81
N ALA A 51 20.09 -3.09 -19.74
CA ALA A 51 21.56 -3.17 -19.75
C ALA A 51 22.02 -4.00 -18.55
N ASP A 52 23.31 -4.21 -18.39
CA ASP A 52 23.84 -4.81 -17.17
C ASP A 52 23.47 -3.97 -15.95
N ASP A 53 22.88 -4.63 -14.96
CA ASP A 53 22.44 -4.02 -13.71
C ASP A 53 21.44 -2.85 -13.89
N VAL A 54 20.78 -2.74 -15.06
CA VAL A 54 19.73 -1.75 -15.34
C VAL A 54 18.44 -2.42 -15.81
N TYR A 55 17.36 -2.11 -15.11
CA TYR A 55 16.03 -2.69 -15.32
C TYR A 55 14.99 -1.59 -15.50
N LYS A 56 13.85 -1.86 -16.15
CA LYS A 56 12.74 -0.90 -16.26
C LYS A 56 11.39 -1.53 -15.95
N THR A 57 10.46 -0.71 -15.46
CA THR A 57 9.05 -1.11 -15.27
C THR A 57 8.39 -1.45 -16.61
N ARG A 58 7.55 -2.50 -16.61
CA ARG A 58 6.67 -2.81 -17.76
C ARG A 58 5.39 -1.99 -17.74
N ARG A 59 4.74 -1.88 -16.57
CA ARG A 59 3.63 -0.96 -16.30
C ARG A 59 3.84 -0.21 -14.99
N ILE A 60 3.23 0.96 -14.89
CA ILE A 60 3.23 1.78 -13.68
C ILE A 60 1.79 1.87 -13.17
N ARG A 61 1.63 1.56 -11.89
CA ARG A 61 0.38 1.70 -11.16
C ARG A 61 0.27 3.12 -10.64
N THR A 62 -0.86 3.78 -10.90
CA THR A 62 -1.09 5.16 -10.43
C THR A 62 -2.08 5.26 -9.28
N ARG A 63 -1.87 6.25 -8.40
CA ARG A 63 -2.87 6.69 -7.42
C ARG A 63 -4.03 7.41 -8.14
N ILE A 64 -5.19 7.48 -7.49
CA ILE A 64 -6.46 8.00 -8.06
C ILE A 64 -6.29 9.41 -8.64
N SER A 65 -5.46 10.22 -7.97
CA SER A 65 -5.18 11.59 -8.34
C SER A 65 -3.85 11.71 -9.10
N ALA A 66 -3.93 12.26 -10.31
CA ALA A 66 -2.83 12.94 -11.01
C ALA A 66 -1.74 12.09 -11.66
N ASN A 67 -2.05 10.88 -12.16
CA ASN A 67 -1.08 10.03 -12.86
C ASN A 67 0.19 9.75 -12.01
N ILE A 68 0.09 9.86 -10.68
CA ILE A 68 1.23 9.71 -9.77
C ILE A 68 1.48 8.24 -9.54
N ALA A 69 2.71 7.78 -9.77
CA ALA A 69 3.14 6.42 -9.53
C ALA A 69 2.97 6.03 -8.06
N TYR A 70 2.54 4.79 -7.82
CA TYR A 70 2.42 4.26 -6.48
C TYR A 70 3.79 3.97 -5.87
N GLY A 71 4.12 4.62 -4.75
CA GLY A 71 5.39 4.47 -4.04
C GLY A 71 5.73 3.02 -3.71
N GLY A 72 4.76 2.24 -3.21
CA GLY A 72 4.93 0.80 -2.95
C GLY A 72 5.37 -0.02 -4.17
N GLN A 73 4.98 0.37 -5.39
CA GLN A 73 5.50 -0.29 -6.59
C GLN A 73 6.97 0.10 -6.86
N ILE A 74 7.32 1.38 -6.77
CA ILE A 74 8.71 1.83 -6.95
C ILE A 74 9.63 1.11 -5.95
N PHE A 75 9.19 1.04 -4.69
CA PHE A 75 9.89 0.32 -3.63
C PHE A 75 10.07 -1.16 -3.96
N THR A 76 8.98 -1.84 -4.33
CA THR A 76 8.99 -3.26 -4.70
C THR A 76 9.92 -3.53 -5.86
N ASN A 77 9.83 -2.75 -6.93
CA ASN A 77 10.62 -2.93 -8.14
C ASN A 77 12.10 -2.59 -7.91
N ALA A 78 12.43 -1.67 -7.01
CA ALA A 78 13.82 -1.44 -6.61
C ALA A 78 14.43 -2.68 -5.92
N ILE A 79 13.68 -3.34 -5.04
CA ILE A 79 14.10 -4.61 -4.41
C ILE A 79 14.25 -5.71 -5.46
N SER A 80 13.25 -5.88 -6.33
CA SER A 80 13.30 -6.89 -7.40
C SER A 80 14.49 -6.68 -8.34
N ALA A 81 14.76 -5.43 -8.76
CA ALA A 81 15.92 -5.10 -9.60
C ALA A 81 17.24 -5.46 -8.91
N ALA A 82 17.39 -5.13 -7.61
CA ALA A 82 18.56 -5.52 -6.84
C ALA A 82 18.70 -7.05 -6.75
N GLU A 83 17.58 -7.76 -6.54
CA GLU A 83 17.54 -9.22 -6.43
C GLU A 83 17.95 -9.94 -7.72
N GLU A 84 17.77 -9.33 -8.89
CA GLU A 84 18.27 -9.86 -10.17
C GLU A 84 19.81 -9.84 -10.29
N THR A 85 20.53 -9.20 -9.35
CA THR A 85 21.98 -9.02 -9.43
C THR A 85 22.78 -9.80 -8.37
N VAL A 86 22.12 -10.65 -7.58
CA VAL A 86 22.73 -11.51 -6.56
C VAL A 86 22.65 -12.98 -6.95
N LYS A 87 23.41 -13.83 -6.25
CA LYS A 87 23.33 -15.29 -6.42
C LYS A 87 21.96 -15.82 -5.98
N SER A 88 21.53 -16.97 -6.51
CA SER A 88 20.24 -17.60 -6.18
C SER A 88 20.03 -17.93 -4.71
N GLU A 89 21.11 -18.07 -3.93
CA GLU A 89 21.05 -18.39 -2.51
C GLU A 89 20.91 -17.14 -1.62
N MET A 90 20.92 -15.94 -2.20
CA MET A 90 20.88 -14.68 -1.49
C MET A 90 19.46 -14.11 -1.51
N PHE A 91 18.86 -13.91 -0.33
CA PHE A 91 17.49 -13.43 -0.19
C PHE A 91 17.50 -12.02 0.41
N PRO A 92 16.66 -11.09 -0.10
CA PRO A 92 16.57 -9.77 0.50
C PRO A 92 15.98 -9.90 1.91
N HIS A 93 16.73 -9.42 2.91
CA HIS A 93 16.28 -9.42 4.31
C HIS A 93 16.01 -8.01 4.83
N SER A 94 16.55 -6.97 4.19
CA SER A 94 16.16 -5.59 4.49
C SER A 94 16.28 -4.69 3.28
N CYS A 95 15.40 -3.69 3.24
CA CYS A 95 15.47 -2.57 2.30
C CYS A 95 15.19 -1.28 3.03
N HIS A 96 16.03 -0.28 2.81
CA HIS A 96 15.84 1.09 3.27
C HIS A 96 15.72 1.99 2.05
N SER A 97 14.63 2.76 1.95
CA SER A 97 14.39 3.58 0.76
C SER A 97 13.94 4.99 1.09
N TYR A 98 14.31 5.94 0.23
CA TYR A 98 13.85 7.33 0.28
C TYR A 98 13.13 7.68 -1.02
N PHE A 99 11.93 8.25 -0.90
CA PHE A 99 11.20 8.85 -2.01
C PHE A 99 11.66 10.30 -2.20
N ILE A 100 12.21 10.61 -3.37
CA ILE A 100 12.89 11.88 -3.64
C ILE A 100 12.02 12.81 -4.50
N LYS A 101 11.41 12.26 -5.55
CA LYS A 101 10.60 13.01 -6.51
C LYS A 101 9.39 12.20 -6.96
N MET A 102 8.27 12.87 -7.20
CA MET A 102 7.08 12.22 -7.75
C MET A 102 7.37 11.68 -9.14
N ALA A 103 7.11 10.39 -9.33
CA ALA A 103 7.09 9.74 -10.65
C ALA A 103 5.65 9.67 -11.17
N ASN A 104 5.50 9.51 -12.49
CA ASN A 104 4.21 9.32 -13.16
C ASN A 104 4.19 8.07 -14.05
N ASP A 105 3.08 7.79 -14.74
CA ASP A 105 2.92 6.66 -15.66
C ASP A 105 3.14 6.99 -17.14
N LEU A 106 3.65 8.18 -17.47
CA LEU A 106 3.87 8.61 -18.86
C LEU A 106 5.12 8.00 -19.50
N SER A 107 6.10 7.61 -18.68
CA SER A 107 7.33 6.93 -19.13
C SER A 107 7.79 5.89 -18.10
N PRO A 108 8.50 4.82 -18.50
CA PRO A 108 9.01 3.82 -17.57
C PRO A 108 9.93 4.42 -16.50
N ILE A 109 9.95 3.79 -15.33
CA ILE A 109 10.97 4.05 -14.31
C ILE A 109 12.10 3.04 -14.51
N TYR A 110 13.33 3.53 -14.58
CA TYR A 110 14.56 2.75 -14.70
C TYR A 110 15.21 2.56 -13.33
N PHE A 111 15.67 1.35 -13.03
CA PHE A 111 16.35 1.00 -11.80
C PHE A 111 17.80 0.67 -12.12
N HIS A 112 18.70 1.57 -11.72
CA HIS A 112 20.14 1.38 -11.86
C HIS A 112 20.67 0.78 -10.56
N VAL A 113 21.16 -0.46 -10.64
CA VAL A 113 21.68 -1.22 -9.51
C VAL A 113 23.20 -1.09 -9.45
N GLU A 114 23.71 -0.70 -8.30
CA GLU A 114 25.13 -0.64 -7.99
C GLU A 114 25.50 -1.78 -7.03
N LYS A 115 26.50 -2.58 -7.40
CA LYS A 115 27.01 -3.69 -6.60
C LYS A 115 28.01 -3.18 -5.57
N ILE A 116 27.53 -2.87 -4.38
CA ILE A 116 28.35 -2.31 -3.29
C ILE A 116 29.28 -3.38 -2.69
N ARG A 117 28.76 -4.59 -2.44
CA ARG A 117 29.53 -5.68 -1.84
C ARG A 117 28.92 -7.04 -2.17
N ASP A 118 29.79 -8.00 -2.46
CA ASP A 118 29.48 -9.43 -2.53
C ASP A 118 30.37 -10.20 -1.54
N GLY A 119 29.81 -10.49 -0.36
CA GLY A 119 30.45 -11.33 0.66
C GLY A 119 30.02 -12.80 0.57
N ASN A 120 30.56 -13.62 1.47
CA ASN A 120 30.20 -15.03 1.55
C ASN A 120 28.76 -15.27 2.05
N SER A 121 28.32 -14.50 3.06
CA SER A 121 26.98 -14.62 3.64
C SER A 121 26.05 -13.48 3.25
N PHE A 122 26.60 -12.29 2.96
CA PHE A 122 25.83 -11.08 2.69
C PHE A 122 26.20 -10.46 1.35
N ALA A 123 25.21 -9.86 0.69
CA ALA A 123 25.42 -8.97 -0.45
C ALA A 123 24.68 -7.64 -0.22
N THR A 124 25.20 -6.56 -0.78
CA THR A 124 24.61 -5.22 -0.62
C THR A 124 24.49 -4.55 -1.98
N ARG A 125 23.34 -3.94 -2.24
CA ARG A 125 23.03 -3.20 -3.46
C ARG A 125 22.53 -1.80 -3.12
N PHE A 126 22.94 -0.83 -3.92
CA PHE A 126 22.32 0.50 -3.95
C PHE A 126 21.54 0.62 -5.26
N VAL A 127 20.31 1.13 -5.21
CA VAL A 127 19.44 1.25 -6.37
C VAL A 127 19.01 2.69 -6.52
N LYS A 128 19.18 3.24 -7.72
CA LYS A 128 18.62 4.53 -8.13
C LYS A 128 17.43 4.25 -9.03
N ALA A 129 16.23 4.60 -8.56
CA ALA A 129 15.05 4.64 -9.42
C ALA A 129 15.04 6.00 -10.14
N MET A 130 15.02 5.98 -11.46
CA MET A 130 15.16 7.15 -12.32
C MET A 130 14.01 7.26 -13.31
N GLN A 131 13.50 8.47 -13.52
CA GLN A 131 12.52 8.78 -14.56
C GLN A 131 12.91 10.13 -15.17
N ASN A 132 13.01 10.18 -16.50
CA ASN A 132 13.37 11.41 -17.24
C ASN A 132 14.66 12.09 -16.71
N ASN A 133 15.70 11.30 -16.43
CA ASN A 133 17.00 11.71 -15.85
C ASN A 133 16.97 12.20 -14.40
N ASP A 134 15.81 12.26 -13.75
CA ASP A 134 15.71 12.56 -12.33
C ASP A 134 15.71 11.29 -11.48
N ILE A 135 16.38 11.31 -10.33
CA ILE A 135 16.23 10.28 -9.30
C ILE A 135 14.89 10.50 -8.60
N VAL A 136 13.98 9.53 -8.71
CA VAL A 136 12.66 9.56 -8.07
C VAL A 136 12.65 8.85 -6.73
N ALA A 137 13.50 7.84 -6.57
CA ALA A 137 13.73 7.16 -5.29
C ALA A 137 15.14 6.57 -5.24
N THR A 138 15.63 6.34 -4.02
CA THR A 138 16.84 5.56 -3.77
C THR A 138 16.53 4.43 -2.81
N ALA A 139 17.20 3.30 -2.97
CA ALA A 139 17.05 2.17 -2.06
C ALA A 139 18.40 1.49 -1.78
N GLN A 140 18.63 1.09 -0.54
CA GLN A 140 19.70 0.18 -0.15
C GLN A 140 19.09 -1.15 0.23
N VAL A 141 19.50 -2.20 -0.46
CA VAL A 141 18.97 -3.55 -0.27
C VAL A 141 20.09 -4.44 0.22
N SER A 142 19.84 -5.11 1.33
CA SER A 142 20.76 -6.09 1.91
C SER A 142 20.19 -7.48 1.74
N PHE A 143 21.07 -8.39 1.35
CA PHE A 143 20.76 -9.79 1.09
C PHE A 143 21.59 -10.68 2.01
N HIS A 144 20.99 -11.78 2.44
CA HIS A 144 21.60 -12.77 3.32
C HIS A 144 21.22 -14.16 2.82
N LYS A 145 22.18 -15.07 2.83
CA LYS A 145 21.88 -16.48 2.60
C LYS A 145 21.20 -17.09 3.83
N ILE A 146 20.44 -18.15 3.61
CA ILE A 146 19.84 -18.91 4.72
C ILE A 146 20.96 -19.57 5.56
N GLU A 147 20.90 -19.39 6.87
CA GLU A 147 21.82 -19.98 7.84
C GLU A 147 21.03 -20.59 8.99
N SER A 148 21.51 -21.71 9.55
CA SER A 148 20.94 -22.29 10.77
C SER A 148 21.35 -21.47 11.99
N THR A 149 20.43 -21.26 12.93
CA THR A 149 20.70 -20.58 14.21
C THR A 149 20.21 -21.43 15.39
N PRO A 150 20.94 -21.49 16.53
CA PRO A 150 20.48 -22.18 17.72
C PRO A 150 19.52 -21.35 18.58
N PHE A 151 19.25 -20.09 18.21
CA PHE A 151 18.37 -19.19 18.96
C PHE A 151 17.33 -18.56 18.04
N THR A 152 16.07 -18.58 18.50
CA THR A 152 14.94 -17.94 17.82
C THR A 152 13.97 -17.41 18.88
N HIS A 153 13.35 -16.27 18.60
CA HIS A 153 12.21 -15.74 19.35
C HIS A 153 11.41 -14.80 18.46
N GLN A 154 10.15 -14.58 18.81
CA GLN A 154 9.31 -13.54 18.22
C GLN A 154 8.27 -13.08 19.25
N GLU A 155 7.62 -11.96 18.96
CA GLU A 155 6.42 -11.55 19.68
C GLU A 155 5.22 -12.47 19.35
N SER A 156 4.15 -12.35 20.14
CA SER A 156 2.88 -13.04 19.87
C SER A 156 2.02 -12.22 18.91
N MET A 157 1.42 -12.89 17.94
CA MET A 157 0.44 -12.25 17.05
C MET A 157 -0.78 -11.74 17.86
N PRO A 158 -1.31 -10.55 17.54
CA PRO A 158 -2.55 -10.05 18.14
C PRO A 158 -3.76 -10.96 17.88
N VAL A 159 -4.64 -11.10 18.87
CA VAL A 159 -5.90 -11.83 18.73
C VAL A 159 -6.94 -10.92 18.06
N VAL A 160 -7.37 -11.28 16.85
CA VAL A 160 -8.36 -10.54 16.06
C VAL A 160 -9.37 -11.49 15.42
N SER A 161 -10.47 -10.96 14.90
CA SER A 161 -11.43 -11.76 14.13
C SER A 161 -10.78 -12.32 12.85
N GLU A 162 -11.10 -13.57 12.53
CA GLU A 162 -10.61 -14.27 11.33
C GLU A 162 -11.14 -13.62 10.03
N PRO A 163 -10.36 -13.66 8.93
CA PRO A 163 -10.70 -12.96 7.70
C PRO A 163 -12.03 -13.42 7.09
N GLU A 164 -12.40 -14.69 7.22
CA GLU A 164 -13.66 -15.22 6.69
C GLU A 164 -14.90 -14.65 7.37
N SER A 165 -14.76 -14.15 8.61
CA SER A 165 -15.85 -13.51 9.35
C SER A 165 -16.03 -12.02 9.00
N LEU A 166 -15.13 -11.45 8.22
CA LEU A 166 -15.05 -10.02 7.90
C LEU A 166 -15.46 -9.76 6.45
N SER A 167 -16.10 -8.60 6.23
CA SER A 167 -16.31 -8.07 4.88
C SER A 167 -14.99 -7.55 4.30
N ASN A 168 -14.79 -7.73 3.00
CA ASN A 168 -13.74 -6.97 2.32
C ASN A 168 -14.09 -5.48 2.26
N THR A 169 -13.05 -4.67 2.10
CA THR A 169 -13.14 -3.20 2.09
C THR A 169 -14.14 -2.71 1.04
N VAL A 170 -14.12 -3.26 -0.18
CA VAL A 170 -15.03 -2.83 -1.25
C VAL A 170 -16.49 -3.09 -0.88
N ASP A 171 -16.83 -4.32 -0.51
CA ASP A 171 -18.20 -4.71 -0.16
C ASP A 171 -18.72 -3.93 1.04
N TYR A 172 -17.89 -3.75 2.07
CA TYR A 172 -18.26 -2.96 3.23
C TYR A 172 -18.53 -1.50 2.84
N GLY A 173 -17.62 -0.86 2.10
CA GLY A 173 -17.80 0.54 1.72
C GLY A 173 -19.00 0.74 0.77
N GLU A 174 -19.28 -0.20 -0.13
CA GLU A 174 -20.50 -0.18 -0.96
C GLU A 174 -21.77 -0.31 -0.11
N SER A 175 -21.75 -1.16 0.93
CA SER A 175 -22.87 -1.27 1.87
C SER A 175 -23.14 0.05 2.60
N ILE A 176 -22.09 0.78 2.98
CA ILE A 176 -22.20 2.10 3.61
C ILE A 176 -22.77 3.13 2.63
N ILE A 177 -22.31 3.14 1.38
CA ILE A 177 -22.87 4.00 0.33
C ILE A 177 -24.37 3.73 0.17
N SER A 178 -24.78 2.47 0.07
CA SER A 178 -26.20 2.11 -0.06
C SER A 178 -27.05 2.56 1.13
N LEU A 179 -26.50 2.47 2.36
CA LEU A 179 -27.17 2.98 3.56
C LEU A 179 -27.31 4.50 3.57
N ILE A 180 -26.30 5.23 3.07
CA ILE A 180 -26.36 6.69 2.93
C ILE A 180 -27.40 7.07 1.86
N GLU A 181 -27.39 6.38 0.72
CA GLU A 181 -28.31 6.65 -0.39
C GLU A 181 -29.78 6.38 -0.03
N SER A 182 -30.03 5.34 0.77
CA SER A 182 -31.36 5.03 1.30
C SER A 182 -31.78 5.87 2.51
N GLY A 183 -30.92 6.78 2.99
CA GLY A 183 -31.18 7.61 4.17
C GLY A 183 -31.13 6.84 5.51
N LYS A 184 -30.71 5.57 5.51
CA LYS A 184 -30.62 4.72 6.71
C LYS A 184 -29.38 5.00 7.56
N LYS A 185 -28.33 5.61 6.99
CA LYS A 185 -27.12 6.04 7.70
C LYS A 185 -26.79 7.48 7.34
N ILE A 186 -26.55 8.31 8.35
CA ILE A 186 -26.10 9.69 8.18
C ILE A 186 -24.64 9.75 8.64
N ILE A 187 -23.74 10.25 7.79
CA ILE A 187 -22.34 10.49 8.12
C ILE A 187 -21.96 11.94 7.85
N GLU A 188 -21.03 12.48 8.64
CA GLU A 188 -20.49 13.83 8.40
C GLU A 188 -19.74 13.89 7.06
N SER A 189 -19.86 15.02 6.36
CA SER A 189 -19.25 15.21 5.03
C SER A 189 -17.73 15.01 5.01
N LYS A 190 -17.05 15.28 6.14
CA LYS A 190 -15.59 15.07 6.27
C LYS A 190 -15.18 13.59 6.09
N TYR A 191 -16.07 12.65 6.37
CA TYR A 191 -15.82 11.21 6.24
C TYR A 191 -16.11 10.67 4.84
N ILE A 192 -17.00 11.33 4.08
CA ILE A 192 -17.40 10.91 2.72
C ILE A 192 -16.18 10.85 1.79
N ASN A 193 -15.33 11.88 1.80
CA ASN A 193 -14.15 11.91 0.93
C ASN A 193 -13.17 10.78 1.27
N LYS A 194 -13.01 10.46 2.56
CA LYS A 194 -12.18 9.33 2.99
C LYS A 194 -12.76 8.00 2.53
N LEU A 195 -14.07 7.80 2.71
CA LEU A 195 -14.80 6.63 2.23
C LEU A 195 -14.58 6.38 0.74
N LEU A 196 -14.82 7.39 -0.09
CA LEU A 196 -14.64 7.30 -1.53
C LEU A 196 -13.19 7.08 -1.94
N HIS A 197 -12.25 7.78 -1.29
CA HIS A 197 -10.83 7.59 -1.57
C HIS A 197 -10.36 6.16 -1.28
N VAL A 198 -10.78 5.57 -0.15
CA VAL A 198 -10.43 4.19 0.20
C VAL A 198 -11.02 3.22 -0.81
N LEU A 199 -12.31 3.33 -1.12
CA LEU A 199 -12.99 2.45 -2.09
C LEU A 199 -12.32 2.42 -3.47
N VAL A 200 -11.98 3.58 -4.01
CA VAL A 200 -11.35 3.65 -5.34
C VAL A 200 -9.88 3.26 -5.30
N SER A 201 -9.21 3.33 -4.14
CA SER A 201 -7.85 2.82 -4.01
C SER A 201 -7.87 1.30 -3.99
N ASP A 202 -8.79 0.71 -3.22
CA ASP A 202 -8.88 -0.73 -2.98
C ASP A 202 -9.32 -1.55 -4.20
N ARG A 203 -10.30 -1.07 -4.99
CA ARG A 203 -10.71 -1.69 -6.27
C ARG A 203 -9.60 -1.85 -7.31
N ARG A 204 -8.48 -1.23 -7.03
CA ARG A 204 -7.39 -0.87 -7.92
C ARG A 204 -6.10 -1.47 -7.38
N HIS A 205 -6.16 -2.34 -6.37
CA HIS A 205 -5.00 -3.04 -5.81
C HIS A 205 -4.90 -4.47 -6.34
N LEU A 206 -3.69 -5.02 -6.24
CA LEU A 206 -3.39 -6.41 -6.59
C LEU A 206 -3.70 -7.40 -5.47
N PHE A 207 -4.28 -6.91 -4.38
CA PHE A 207 -4.54 -7.64 -3.16
C PHE A 207 -5.90 -7.24 -2.58
N GLU A 208 -6.52 -8.18 -1.88
CA GLU A 208 -7.75 -8.00 -1.14
C GLU A 208 -7.42 -7.47 0.25
N THR A 209 -8.27 -6.60 0.78
CA THR A 209 -8.20 -6.14 2.17
C THR A 209 -9.48 -6.44 2.92
N ARG A 210 -9.35 -6.95 4.16
CA ARG A 210 -10.44 -7.11 5.12
C ARG A 210 -10.06 -6.46 6.45
N PRO A 211 -10.49 -5.21 6.69
CA PRO A 211 -10.20 -4.53 7.94
C PRO A 211 -10.94 -5.21 9.09
N VAL A 212 -10.24 -5.45 10.21
CA VAL A 212 -10.84 -5.99 11.43
C VAL A 212 -11.85 -5.00 12.02
N ASP A 213 -11.53 -3.70 11.97
CA ASP A 213 -12.46 -2.60 12.27
C ASP A 213 -12.70 -1.76 11.00
N PRO A 214 -13.73 -2.09 10.20
CA PRO A 214 -14.02 -1.37 8.98
C PRO A 214 -14.56 0.05 9.25
N GLU A 215 -15.26 0.29 10.36
CA GLU A 215 -15.67 1.66 10.74
C GLU A 215 -14.43 2.53 11.01
N GLN A 216 -13.35 1.96 11.58
CA GLN A 216 -12.07 2.65 11.78
C GLN A 216 -11.34 2.85 10.45
N HIS A 217 -11.24 1.81 9.63
CA HIS A 217 -10.57 1.87 8.33
C HIS A 217 -11.11 2.98 7.42
N PHE A 218 -12.44 3.12 7.37
CA PHE A 218 -13.12 4.18 6.64
C PHE A 218 -13.23 5.50 7.41
N CYS A 219 -12.85 5.53 8.69
CA CYS A 219 -13.03 6.64 9.61
C CYS A 219 -14.47 7.17 9.59
N LEU A 220 -15.44 6.32 9.89
CA LEU A 220 -16.88 6.66 9.85
C LEU A 220 -17.41 7.27 11.16
N LYS A 221 -16.57 7.35 12.19
CA LYS A 221 -16.86 7.97 13.49
C LYS A 221 -15.62 8.63 14.08
N LYS A 222 -15.76 9.23 15.27
CA LYS A 222 -14.65 9.83 16.02
C LYS A 222 -13.71 8.75 16.58
N TYR A 223 -12.41 8.97 16.42
CA TYR A 223 -11.32 8.16 16.95
C TYR A 223 -10.23 9.05 17.55
N ASN A 224 -9.58 8.61 18.62
CA ASN A 224 -8.47 9.36 19.22
C ASN A 224 -7.14 8.69 18.84
N PRO A 225 -6.12 9.45 18.41
CA PRO A 225 -4.79 8.91 18.18
C PRO A 225 -4.08 8.53 19.51
N PRO A 226 -3.07 7.64 19.47
CA PRO A 226 -2.66 6.84 18.31
C PRO A 226 -3.64 5.70 18.04
N LEU A 227 -3.75 5.29 16.77
CA LEU A 227 -4.56 4.14 16.36
C LEU A 227 -3.65 2.98 15.95
N LYS A 228 -4.11 1.77 16.26
CA LYS A 228 -3.61 0.54 15.66
C LYS A 228 -4.65 0.05 14.66
N HIS A 229 -4.23 -0.20 13.42
CA HIS A 229 -5.05 -0.83 12.40
C HIS A 229 -4.63 -2.28 12.23
N PHE A 230 -5.63 -3.15 12.09
CA PHE A 230 -5.46 -4.56 11.77
C PHE A 230 -6.25 -4.83 10.49
N ILE A 231 -5.54 -5.23 9.43
CA ILE A 231 -6.13 -5.48 8.12
C ILE A 231 -5.60 -6.82 7.63
N TRP A 232 -6.50 -7.77 7.40
CA TRP A 232 -6.14 -8.98 6.68
C TRP A 232 -5.92 -8.65 5.21
N VAL A 233 -4.81 -9.12 4.66
CA VAL A 233 -4.39 -8.85 3.29
C VAL A 233 -3.97 -10.14 2.60
N LYS A 234 -4.26 -10.25 1.31
CA LYS A 234 -3.96 -11.43 0.50
C LYS A 234 -3.92 -11.07 -0.98
N SER A 235 -3.02 -11.67 -1.75
CA SER A 235 -2.99 -11.51 -3.21
C SER A 235 -4.34 -11.86 -3.84
N LEU A 236 -4.82 -11.04 -4.77
CA LEU A 236 -5.98 -11.35 -5.61
C LEU A 236 -5.64 -12.29 -6.77
N PHE A 237 -4.34 -12.41 -7.09
CA PHE A 237 -3.85 -13.14 -8.24
C PHE A 237 -2.93 -14.27 -7.81
N PRO A 238 -2.90 -15.40 -8.55
CA PRO A 238 -1.91 -16.44 -8.32
C PRO A 238 -0.50 -15.90 -8.59
N LEU A 239 0.42 -16.19 -7.68
CA LEU A 239 1.85 -15.91 -7.70
C LEU A 239 2.67 -17.17 -8.02
N GLY A 240 2.07 -18.35 -7.84
CA GLY A 240 2.70 -19.64 -8.12
C GLY A 240 3.81 -19.97 -7.12
N ASN A 241 4.85 -20.69 -7.54
CA ASN A 241 5.97 -21.06 -6.64
C ASN A 241 7.12 -20.03 -6.63
N ASN A 242 6.98 -18.91 -7.34
CA ASN A 242 8.04 -17.94 -7.46
C ASN A 242 8.10 -17.05 -6.22
N GLN A 243 9.04 -17.35 -5.32
CA GLN A 243 9.25 -16.60 -4.08
C GLN A 243 9.52 -15.10 -4.30
N LYS A 244 10.05 -14.69 -5.46
CA LYS A 244 10.19 -13.28 -5.81
C LYS A 244 8.85 -12.56 -5.87
N PHE A 245 7.80 -13.22 -6.40
CA PHE A 245 6.47 -12.62 -6.49
C PHE A 245 5.76 -12.57 -5.14
N HIS A 246 5.94 -13.55 -4.25
CA HIS A 246 5.42 -13.46 -2.89
C HIS A 246 6.08 -12.33 -2.09
N ARG A 247 7.41 -12.18 -2.18
CA ARG A 247 8.13 -11.03 -1.62
C ARG A 247 7.64 -9.71 -2.22
N ALA A 248 7.53 -9.65 -3.55
CA ALA A 248 7.07 -8.46 -4.24
C ALA A 248 5.66 -8.04 -3.80
N MET A 249 4.74 -8.99 -3.61
CA MET A 249 3.41 -8.69 -3.11
C MET A 249 3.44 -8.10 -1.69
N ILE A 250 4.21 -8.67 -0.77
CA ILE A 250 4.35 -8.14 0.60
C ILE A 250 4.97 -6.74 0.59
N ASN A 251 6.05 -6.56 -0.18
CA ASN A 251 6.69 -5.26 -0.37
C ASN A 251 5.70 -4.23 -0.93
N TYR A 252 4.85 -4.63 -1.87
CA TYR A 252 3.85 -3.75 -2.48
C TYR A 252 2.75 -3.37 -1.48
N ILE A 253 2.22 -4.34 -0.73
CA ILE A 253 1.20 -4.11 0.30
C ILE A 253 1.72 -3.21 1.42
N SER A 254 3.02 -3.28 1.74
CA SER A 254 3.58 -2.58 2.89
C SER A 254 3.41 -1.05 2.87
N ASP A 255 3.35 -0.39 1.70
CA ASP A 255 3.10 1.07 1.56
C ASP A 255 1.59 1.43 1.54
N SER A 256 0.67 0.47 1.70
CA SER A 256 -0.77 0.73 1.51
C SER A 256 -1.48 1.37 2.71
N SER A 257 -1.09 1.01 3.94
CA SER A 257 -1.84 1.35 5.17
C SER A 257 -1.03 2.10 6.24
N LEU A 258 0.30 2.22 6.07
CA LEU A 258 1.17 2.90 7.03
C LEU A 258 0.80 4.37 7.22
N ALA A 259 0.79 5.18 6.16
CA ALA A 259 0.51 6.61 6.28
C ALA A 259 -0.85 6.90 6.98
N PRO A 260 -1.97 6.24 6.63
CA PRO A 260 -3.23 6.36 7.37
C PRO A 260 -3.11 6.08 8.88
N SER A 261 -2.31 5.11 9.32
CA SER A 261 -2.11 4.84 10.76
C SER A 261 -1.57 6.04 11.55
N GLY A 262 -0.85 6.95 10.87
CA GLY A 262 -0.31 8.18 11.44
C GLY A 262 -1.30 9.33 11.61
N TYR A 263 -2.26 9.49 10.69
CA TYR A 263 -3.11 10.70 10.66
C TYR A 263 -4.61 10.43 10.83
N LEU A 264 -5.09 9.19 10.72
CA LEU A 264 -6.53 8.91 10.64
C LEU A 264 -7.29 9.35 11.90
N GLY A 265 -6.71 9.14 13.09
CA GLY A 265 -7.28 9.65 14.34
C GLY A 265 -7.41 11.17 14.37
N HIS A 266 -6.50 11.89 13.71
CA HIS A 266 -6.56 13.35 13.59
C HIS A 266 -7.66 13.80 12.61
N LEU A 267 -7.93 13.03 11.55
CA LEU A 267 -9.04 13.31 10.62
C LEU A 267 -10.37 13.45 11.34
N SER A 268 -10.62 12.52 12.24
CA SER A 268 -11.84 12.51 13.03
C SER A 268 -11.97 13.70 14.00
N ASN A 269 -10.84 14.34 14.33
CA ASN A 269 -10.74 15.54 15.17
C ASN A 269 -10.70 16.86 14.37
N GLY A 270 -10.98 16.82 13.06
CA GLY A 270 -11.12 18.01 12.21
C GLY A 270 -9.88 18.38 11.40
N PHE A 271 -8.79 17.61 11.49
CA PHE A 271 -7.62 17.78 10.62
C PHE A 271 -7.89 17.16 9.24
N ILE A 272 -7.96 17.97 8.18
CA ILE A 272 -8.09 17.44 6.82
C ILE A 272 -6.74 17.59 6.12
N PRO A 273 -6.04 16.48 5.81
CA PRO A 273 -4.75 16.59 5.16
C PRO A 273 -4.90 17.18 3.74
N SER A 274 -4.12 18.21 3.45
CA SER A 274 -3.92 18.75 2.09
C SER A 274 -2.88 17.93 1.32
N MET A 275 -1.98 17.26 2.04
CA MET A 275 -0.88 16.48 1.49
C MET A 275 -0.55 15.32 2.42
N VAL A 276 -0.39 14.13 1.83
CA VAL A 276 0.15 12.93 2.49
C VAL A 276 1.13 12.30 1.52
N VAL A 277 2.43 12.37 1.84
CA VAL A 277 3.49 11.73 1.05
C VAL A 277 4.44 10.98 1.96
N SER A 278 4.84 9.77 1.56
CA SER A 278 5.90 9.03 2.23
C SER A 278 7.24 9.70 1.92
N LEU A 279 8.09 9.88 2.94
CA LEU A 279 9.45 10.40 2.78
C LEU A 279 10.45 9.26 2.60
N ASP A 280 10.27 8.22 3.40
CA ASP A 280 11.00 6.97 3.32
C ASP A 280 10.03 5.79 3.36
N HIS A 281 10.55 4.59 3.16
CA HIS A 281 9.84 3.35 3.46
C HIS A 281 10.85 2.22 3.60
N ASN A 282 10.73 1.47 4.70
CA ASN A 282 11.72 0.46 5.07
C ASN A 282 11.02 -0.85 5.40
N ILE A 283 11.63 -1.97 5.03
CA ILE A 283 11.15 -3.32 5.37
C ILE A 283 12.30 -4.19 5.86
N TYR A 284 11.97 -5.07 6.80
CA TYR A 284 12.82 -6.14 7.31
C TYR A 284 12.03 -7.45 7.13
N ILE A 285 12.55 -8.35 6.29
CA ILE A 285 11.94 -9.63 5.98
C ILE A 285 12.63 -10.69 6.83
N HIS A 286 11.86 -11.39 7.65
CA HIS A 286 12.40 -12.30 8.67
C HIS A 286 12.48 -13.75 8.19
N TYR A 287 11.78 -14.08 7.11
CA TYR A 287 11.71 -15.43 6.54
C TYR A 287 11.91 -15.43 5.02
N ASP A 288 12.63 -16.42 4.50
CA ASP A 288 12.95 -16.58 3.07
C ASP A 288 11.76 -17.09 2.26
N LYS A 289 10.94 -17.96 2.86
CA LYS A 289 9.70 -18.48 2.29
C LYS A 289 8.51 -17.69 2.79
N LEU A 290 7.80 -17.07 1.85
CA LEU A 290 6.60 -16.29 2.11
C LEU A 290 5.46 -16.84 1.26
N ASN A 291 4.23 -16.72 1.76
CA ASN A 291 3.03 -17.07 1.02
C ASN A 291 2.02 -15.92 1.04
N ALA A 292 2.18 -14.97 0.11
CA ALA A 292 1.22 -13.88 -0.06
C ALA A 292 -0.10 -14.28 -0.75
N GLU A 293 -0.27 -15.55 -1.15
CA GLU A 293 -1.58 -16.08 -1.59
C GLU A 293 -2.45 -16.53 -0.42
N ASP A 294 -1.89 -16.67 0.78
CA ASP A 294 -2.64 -16.90 2.01
C ASP A 294 -2.84 -15.60 2.78
N TRP A 295 -3.83 -15.60 3.68
CA TRP A 295 -4.14 -14.45 4.51
C TRP A 295 -2.97 -14.10 5.44
N MET A 296 -2.57 -12.84 5.39
CA MET A 296 -1.62 -12.24 6.32
C MET A 296 -2.31 -11.12 7.09
N LEU A 297 -2.07 -11.01 8.39
CA LEU A 297 -2.55 -9.88 9.18
C LEU A 297 -1.51 -8.76 9.10
N TYR A 298 -1.88 -7.63 8.50
CA TYR A 298 -1.06 -6.42 8.53
C TYR A 298 -1.47 -5.53 9.70
N GLU A 299 -0.66 -5.54 10.76
CA GLU A 299 -0.75 -4.59 11.87
C GLU A 299 0.00 -3.31 11.48
N THR A 300 -0.63 -2.15 11.63
CA THR A 300 0.04 -0.85 11.46
C THR A 300 -0.33 0.12 12.57
N TYR A 301 0.63 0.93 13.02
CA TYR A 301 0.43 1.90 14.08
C TYR A 301 1.42 3.06 13.99
N SER A 302 1.11 4.15 14.67
CA SER A 302 1.97 5.33 14.78
C SER A 302 2.48 5.51 16.19
N THR A 303 3.75 5.87 16.33
CA THR A 303 4.37 6.17 17.64
C THR A 303 4.44 7.67 17.92
N VAL A 304 4.55 8.51 16.89
CA VAL A 304 4.63 9.96 17.06
C VAL A 304 4.16 10.69 15.81
N ALA A 305 3.45 11.79 16.03
CA ALA A 305 3.11 12.78 15.01
C ALA A 305 3.56 14.16 15.49
N ASN A 306 4.55 14.76 14.83
CA ASN A 306 5.07 16.09 15.18
C ASN A 306 5.75 16.74 13.97
N ASN A 307 5.75 18.08 13.92
CA ASN A 307 6.37 18.86 12.84
C ASN A 307 5.89 18.46 11.42
N SER A 308 4.57 18.27 11.26
CA SER A 308 3.96 17.78 10.02
C SER A 308 4.48 16.41 9.55
N ARG A 309 5.07 15.61 10.44
CA ARG A 309 5.54 14.25 10.12
C ARG A 309 4.88 13.24 11.04
N VAL A 310 4.68 12.03 10.52
CA VAL A 310 4.19 10.88 11.26
C VAL A 310 5.16 9.73 11.11
N MET A 311 5.52 9.11 12.24
CA MET A 311 6.36 7.91 12.27
C MET A 311 5.48 6.69 12.47
N THR A 312 5.49 5.80 11.50
CA THR A 312 4.59 4.65 11.42
C THR A 312 5.38 3.35 11.34
N HIS A 313 4.81 2.31 11.94
CA HIS A 313 5.39 0.99 12.05
C HIS A 313 4.36 -0.02 11.57
N GLY A 314 4.83 -1.15 11.05
CA GLY A 314 3.97 -2.25 10.68
C GLY A 314 4.60 -3.62 10.87
N LYS A 315 3.72 -4.63 10.95
CA LYS A 315 4.06 -6.03 11.13
C LYS A 315 3.15 -6.88 10.26
N PHE A 316 3.75 -7.73 9.43
CA PHE A 316 3.04 -8.77 8.70
C PHE A 316 3.10 -10.07 9.47
N TRP A 317 1.94 -10.58 9.87
CA TRP A 317 1.81 -11.87 10.51
C TRP A 317 1.22 -12.87 9.53
N SER A 318 1.75 -14.10 9.49
CA SER A 318 1.02 -15.21 8.86
C SER A 318 -0.23 -15.54 9.67
N ARG A 319 -1.18 -16.24 9.05
CA ARG A 319 -2.36 -16.76 9.75
C ARG A 319 -2.02 -17.59 10.99
N ASP A 320 -0.94 -18.37 10.93
CA ASP A 320 -0.46 -19.20 12.02
C ASP A 320 0.38 -18.44 13.07
N GLY A 321 0.42 -17.10 12.98
CA GLY A 321 1.05 -16.24 13.99
C GLY A 321 2.56 -16.02 13.83
N ILE A 322 3.15 -16.37 12.69
CA ILE A 322 4.57 -16.12 12.41
C ILE A 322 4.77 -14.67 11.98
N LEU A 323 5.74 -13.96 12.56
CA LEU A 323 6.08 -12.59 12.16
C LEU A 323 6.93 -12.60 10.87
N LEU A 324 6.28 -12.46 9.71
CA LEU A 324 6.90 -12.58 8.40
C LEU A 324 7.83 -11.40 8.07
N ALA A 325 7.39 -10.18 8.37
CA ALA A 325 8.12 -8.96 8.08
C ALA A 325 7.74 -7.81 9.02
N SER A 326 8.63 -6.84 9.17
CA SER A 326 8.39 -5.59 9.89
C SER A 326 8.69 -4.39 9.00
N THR A 327 7.92 -3.32 9.15
CA THR A 327 8.02 -2.12 8.30
C THR A 327 8.09 -0.85 9.14
N VAL A 328 8.76 0.16 8.60
CA VAL A 328 8.89 1.49 9.22
C VAL A 328 8.84 2.55 8.13
N GLN A 329 8.01 3.58 8.34
CA GLN A 329 7.83 4.66 7.39
C GLN A 329 7.58 6.00 8.09
N GLU A 330 8.31 7.03 7.68
CA GLU A 330 8.03 8.43 7.96
C GLU A 330 7.22 9.03 6.79
N CYS A 331 6.10 9.70 7.11
CA CYS A 331 5.33 10.46 6.13
C CYS A 331 5.27 11.93 6.50
N LEU A 332 5.33 12.78 5.48
CA LEU A 332 4.95 14.19 5.57
C LEU A 332 3.43 14.30 5.41
N VAL A 333 2.79 14.88 6.42
CA VAL A 333 1.34 15.07 6.50
C VAL A 333 1.05 16.52 6.87
N ARG A 334 0.43 17.27 5.97
CA ARG A 334 0.14 18.72 6.13
C ARG A 334 -1.36 19.00 5.99
N GLU A 335 -1.85 20.03 6.68
CA GLU A 335 -3.16 20.64 6.39
C GLU A 335 -3.03 21.78 5.37
N TYR A 336 -4.16 22.26 4.85
CA TYR A 336 -4.19 23.54 4.16
C TYR A 336 -3.82 24.64 5.15
N LEU A 337 -3.03 25.62 4.72
CA LEU A 337 -2.82 26.82 5.51
C LEU A 337 -4.19 27.45 5.80
N LYS A 338 -4.57 27.54 7.08
CA LYS A 338 -5.69 28.38 7.47
C LYS A 338 -5.30 29.81 7.12
N SER A 339 -6.09 30.48 6.27
CA SER A 339 -5.94 31.93 6.09
C SER A 339 -5.97 32.56 7.48
N LYS A 340 -4.92 33.29 7.86
CA LYS A 340 -5.00 34.14 9.07
C LYS A 340 -6.21 35.05 8.86
N LYS A 341 -7.23 34.90 9.70
CA LYS A 341 -8.33 35.86 9.76
C LYS A 341 -7.80 37.22 10.19
#